data_AF-A0A934ZRX3-F1
#
_entry.id   AF-A0A934ZRX3-F1
#
_cell.length_a   1.000
_cell.length_b   1.000
_cell.length_c   1.000
_cell.angle_alpha   90.00
_cell.angle_beta   90.00
_cell.angle_gamma   90.00
#
_symmetry.space_group_name_H-M   'P 1'
#
loop_
_entity.id
_entity.type
_entity.pdbx_description
1 polymer ?
#
loop_
_entity_poly.entity_id
_entity_poly.type
_entity_poly.pdbx_seq_one_letter_code
_entity_poly.pdbx_strand_id
1 'polypeptide(L)'
;MNTSKGTAAMIVEPAAEFRGLTQEAVTAALADPDPNNRIACEVARLVGCYTQNFKAHCDRMGRVPASILVSKPGTAIEAVAMNLVTEVIRQEIAKE
;
A
#
# COMPACT_ATOMS: atom_id res chain seq x y z
N MET A 1 -27.36 5.65 21.82
CA MET A 1 -27.55 4.86 20.59
C MET A 1 -26.17 4.51 20.06
N ASN A 2 -25.91 3.20 19.97
CA ASN A 2 -24.60 2.61 19.79
C ASN A 2 -24.33 2.42 18.29
N THR A 3 -23.29 3.06 17.74
CA THR A 3 -22.76 2.73 16.40
C THR A 3 -21.25 2.58 16.50
N SER A 4 -20.82 1.37 16.82
CA SER A 4 -19.46 0.90 16.60
C SER A 4 -19.10 1.12 15.13
N LYS A 5 -18.30 2.15 14.84
CA LYS A 5 -17.70 2.38 13.52
C LYS A 5 -16.72 1.24 13.25
N GLY A 6 -17.19 0.17 12.62
CA GLY A 6 -16.31 -0.73 11.89
C GLY A 6 -15.74 0.07 10.72
N THR A 7 -14.46 0.42 10.79
CA THR A 7 -13.77 1.11 9.69
C THR A 7 -13.71 0.15 8.51
N ALA A 8 -14.64 0.30 7.57
CA ALA A 8 -14.60 -0.41 6.30
C ALA A 8 -13.27 -0.09 5.62
N ALA A 9 -12.59 -1.11 5.10
CA ALA A 9 -11.37 -0.92 4.33
C ALA A 9 -11.63 0.12 3.23
N MET A 10 -10.78 1.15 3.16
CA MET A 10 -10.91 2.16 2.12
C MET A 10 -10.64 1.47 0.78
N ILE A 11 -11.47 1.71 -0.23
CA ILE A 11 -11.16 1.31 -1.61
C ILE A 11 -9.99 2.20 -2.04
N VAL A 12 -8.82 1.58 -2.25
CA VAL A 12 -7.60 2.27 -2.65
C VAL A 12 -7.36 1.95 -4.11
N GLU A 13 -7.53 2.94 -4.97
CA GLU A 13 -7.17 2.85 -6.38
C GLU A 13 -6.08 3.90 -6.70
N PRO A 14 -5.17 3.58 -7.64
CA PRO A 14 -4.25 4.55 -8.20
C PRO A 14 -5.01 5.56 -9.07
N ALA A 15 -4.48 6.78 -9.14
CA ALA A 15 -4.96 7.79 -10.07
C ALA A 15 -4.91 7.27 -11.51
N ALA A 16 -5.94 7.59 -12.30
CA ALA A 16 -6.14 7.01 -13.63
C ALA A 16 -4.94 7.22 -14.58
N GLU A 17 -4.29 8.38 -14.47
CA GLU A 17 -3.10 8.75 -15.25
C GLU A 17 -1.88 7.84 -15.01
N PHE A 18 -1.83 7.10 -13.89
CA PHE A 18 -0.70 6.23 -13.54
C PHE A 18 -0.98 4.74 -13.75
N ARG A 19 -2.21 4.37 -14.14
CA ARG A 19 -2.62 2.95 -14.29
C ARG A 19 -1.87 2.23 -15.41
N GLY A 20 -1.42 2.97 -16.43
CA GLY A 20 -0.69 2.45 -17.58
C GLY A 20 0.84 2.44 -17.42
N LEU A 21 1.36 2.82 -16.25
CA LEU A 21 2.81 2.83 -16.03
C LEU A 21 3.38 1.40 -15.98
N THR A 22 4.61 1.25 -16.43
CA THR A 22 5.38 0.01 -16.24
C THR A 22 6.06 0.01 -14.87
N GLN A 23 6.50 -1.17 -14.42
CA GLN A 23 7.21 -1.28 -13.15
C GLN A 23 8.55 -0.53 -13.16
N GLU A 24 9.22 -0.48 -14.32
CA GLU A 24 10.47 0.24 -14.51
C GLU A 24 10.27 1.76 -14.37
N ALA A 25 9.19 2.29 -14.95
CA ALA A 25 8.86 3.71 -14.85
C ALA A 25 8.57 4.12 -13.40
N VAL A 26 7.85 3.27 -12.65
CA VAL A 26 7.57 3.52 -11.23
C VAL A 26 8.86 3.44 -10.41
N THR A 27 9.72 2.44 -10.66
CA THR A 27 11.00 2.30 -9.97
C THR A 27 11.93 3.47 -10.25
N ALA A 28 11.99 3.93 -11.51
CA ALA A 28 12.79 5.09 -11.90
C ALA A 28 12.30 6.36 -11.20
N ALA A 29 10.99 6.55 -11.09
CA ALA A 29 10.41 7.67 -10.36
C ALA A 29 10.73 7.66 -8.86
N LEU A 30 10.86 6.47 -8.25
CA LEU A 30 11.27 6.35 -6.84
C LEU A 30 12.76 6.64 -6.61
N ALA A 31 13.59 6.49 -7.64
CA ALA A 31 15.01 6.85 -7.60
C ALA A 31 15.27 8.33 -7.93
N ASP A 32 14.25 9.06 -8.40
CA ASP A 32 14.32 10.48 -8.71
C ASP A 32 14.50 11.30 -7.41
N PRO A 33 15.52 12.17 -7.31
CA PRO A 33 15.70 13.02 -6.14
C PRO A 33 14.66 14.13 -6.02
N ASP A 34 13.83 14.40 -7.04
CA ASP A 34 12.78 15.40 -6.96
C ASP A 34 11.66 14.98 -5.99
N PRO A 35 11.50 15.68 -4.84
CA PRO A 35 10.44 15.37 -3.89
C PRO A 35 9.03 15.64 -4.43
N ASN A 36 8.90 16.32 -5.57
CA ASN A 36 7.62 16.61 -6.22
C ASN A 36 7.30 15.67 -7.39
N ASN A 37 8.10 14.61 -7.60
CA ASN A 37 7.81 13.62 -8.62
C ASN A 37 6.42 13.01 -8.38
N ARG A 38 5.48 13.28 -9.29
CA ARG A 38 4.06 12.93 -9.13
C ARG A 38 3.84 11.42 -8.96
N ILE A 39 4.66 10.60 -9.62
CA ILE A 39 4.57 9.13 -9.51
C ILE A 39 5.05 8.69 -8.13
N ALA A 40 6.17 9.24 -7.64
CA ALA A 40 6.68 8.94 -6.29
C ALA A 40 5.69 9.38 -5.19
N CYS A 41 5.12 10.58 -5.33
CA CYS A 41 4.07 11.08 -4.43
C CYS A 41 2.84 10.16 -4.40
N GLU A 42 2.42 9.66 -5.56
CA GLU A 42 1.31 8.72 -5.64
C GLU A 42 1.64 7.37 -4.99
N VAL A 43 2.85 6.83 -5.21
CA VAL A 43 3.30 5.61 -4.52
C VAL A 43 3.26 5.82 -3.01
N ALA A 44 3.75 6.94 -2.50
CA ALA A 44 3.71 7.26 -1.07
C ALA A 44 2.27 7.34 -0.53
N ARG A 45 1.34 7.93 -1.30
CA ARG A 45 -0.08 7.96 -0.95
C ARG A 45 -0.66 6.54 -0.86
N LEU A 46 -0.40 5.70 -1.86
CA LEU A 46 -0.89 4.31 -1.91
C LEU A 46 -0.32 3.48 -0.75
N VAL A 47 0.97 3.59 -0.48
CA VAL A 47 1.63 2.98 0.69
C VAL A 47 0.91 3.37 1.98
N GLY A 48 0.68 4.67 2.19
CA GLY A 48 -0.03 5.17 3.38
C GLY A 48 -1.45 4.61 3.50
N CYS A 49 -2.19 4.52 2.41
CA CYS A 49 -3.53 3.93 2.40
C CYS A 49 -3.51 2.42 2.68
N TYR A 50 -2.59 1.66 2.07
CA TYR A 50 -2.47 0.22 2.31
C TYR A 50 -2.03 -0.09 3.74
N THR A 51 -1.10 0.68 4.31
CA THR A 51 -0.72 0.54 5.72
C THR A 51 -1.89 0.82 6.67
N GLN A 52 -2.71 1.85 6.39
CA GLN A 52 -3.91 2.12 7.18
C GLN A 52 -4.93 0.98 7.11
N ASN A 53 -5.19 0.46 5.90
CA ASN A 53 -6.07 -0.68 5.70
C ASN A 53 -5.56 -1.93 6.42
N PHE A 54 -4.25 -2.19 6.35
CA PHE A 54 -3.60 -3.27 7.10
C PHE A 54 -3.83 -3.09 8.61
N LYS A 55 -3.55 -1.90 9.15
CA LYS A 55 -3.70 -1.63 10.58
C LYS A 55 -5.16 -1.86 11.01
N ALA A 56 -6.13 -1.31 10.29
CA ALA A 56 -7.54 -1.51 10.58
C ALA A 56 -7.93 -2.98 10.54
N HIS A 57 -7.36 -3.75 9.61
CA HIS A 57 -7.60 -5.19 9.55
C HIS A 57 -7.01 -5.95 10.73
N CYS A 58 -5.77 -5.64 11.13
CA CYS A 58 -5.12 -6.22 12.30
C CYS A 58 -5.87 -5.87 13.59
N ASP A 59 -6.24 -4.61 13.79
CA ASP A 59 -7.03 -4.14 14.94
C ASP A 59 -8.36 -4.91 15.04
N ARG A 60 -9.01 -5.18 13.91
CA ARG A 60 -10.28 -5.91 13.85
C ARG A 60 -10.13 -7.41 14.15
N MET A 61 -9.04 -8.03 13.70
CA MET A 61 -8.84 -9.48 13.81
C MET A 61 -8.05 -9.88 15.07
N GLY A 62 -7.40 -8.93 15.74
CA GLY A 62 -6.49 -9.18 16.87
C GLY A 62 -5.22 -9.95 16.50
N ARG A 63 -4.93 -10.09 15.19
CA ARG A 63 -3.76 -10.79 14.65
C ARG A 63 -3.43 -10.32 13.24
N VAL A 64 -2.20 -10.56 12.81
CA VAL A 64 -1.75 -10.34 11.42
C VAL A 64 -2.30 -11.45 10.52
N PRO A 65 -3.15 -11.15 9.52
CA PRO A 65 -3.68 -12.17 8.62
C PRO A 65 -2.62 -12.72 7.66
N ALA A 66 -2.50 -14.06 7.57
CA ALA A 66 -1.56 -14.71 6.66
C ALA A 66 -1.75 -14.33 5.17
N SER A 67 -2.94 -13.85 4.79
CA SER A 67 -3.31 -13.44 3.44
C SER A 67 -2.84 -12.04 3.02
N ILE A 68 -2.15 -11.29 3.87
CA ILE A 68 -1.56 -9.98 3.50
C ILE A 68 -0.69 -10.05 2.25
N LEU A 69 -0.06 -11.20 2.04
CA LEU A 69 0.88 -11.43 0.94
C LEU A 69 0.21 -11.86 -0.38
N VAL A 70 -1.13 -11.97 -0.42
CA VAL A 70 -1.84 -12.65 -1.53
C VAL A 70 -2.71 -11.71 -2.36
N SER A 71 -2.85 -10.43 -1.96
CA SER A 71 -3.62 -9.48 -2.77
C SER A 71 -2.88 -9.19 -4.07
N LYS A 72 -3.58 -9.41 -5.20
CA LYS A 72 -3.02 -9.30 -6.54
C LYS A 72 -3.21 -7.86 -7.04
N PRO A 73 -2.14 -7.10 -7.27
CA PRO A 73 -2.24 -5.72 -7.74
C PRO A 73 -2.83 -5.68 -9.16
N GLY A 74 -3.67 -4.68 -9.45
CA GLY A 74 -4.27 -4.47 -10.77
C GLY A 74 -3.35 -3.73 -11.74
N THR A 75 -2.36 -3.01 -11.21
CA THR A 75 -1.43 -2.15 -11.96
C THR A 75 -0.01 -2.21 -11.39
N ALA A 76 0.98 -1.76 -12.17
CA ALA A 76 2.37 -1.78 -11.73
C ALA A 76 2.64 -0.86 -10.51
N ILE A 77 1.99 0.30 -10.46
CA ILE A 77 2.15 1.24 -9.34
C ILE A 77 1.59 0.67 -8.03
N GLU A 78 0.46 -0.03 -8.10
CA GLU A 78 -0.09 -0.76 -6.95
C GLU A 78 0.86 -1.87 -6.52
N ALA A 79 1.41 -2.63 -7.47
CA ALA A 79 2.34 -3.72 -7.17
C ALA A 79 3.56 -3.21 -6.40
N VAL A 80 4.17 -2.11 -6.85
CA VAL A 80 5.31 -1.50 -6.16
C VAL A 80 4.90 -1.01 -4.76
N ALA A 81 3.79 -0.28 -4.63
CA ALA A 81 3.33 0.21 -3.33
C ALA A 81 3.04 -0.92 -2.33
N MET A 82 2.36 -1.99 -2.78
CA MET A 82 2.04 -3.15 -1.94
C MET A 82 3.29 -3.94 -1.54
N ASN A 83 4.27 -4.06 -2.46
CA ASN A 83 5.55 -4.71 -2.16
C ASN A 83 6.33 -3.94 -1.10
N LEU A 84 6.40 -2.60 -1.21
CA LEU A 84 7.06 -1.76 -0.20
C LEU A 84 6.43 -1.93 1.19
N VAL A 85 5.09 -1.91 1.28
CA VAL A 85 4.38 -2.16 2.54
C VAL A 85 4.69 -3.56 3.09
N THR A 86 4.68 -4.56 2.21
CA THR A 86 4.95 -5.96 2.56
C THR A 86 6.36 -6.16 3.08
N GLU A 87 7.36 -5.55 2.43
CA GLU A 87 8.77 -5.62 2.84
C GLU A 87 8.97 -5.03 4.22
N VAL A 88 8.38 -3.86 4.50
CA VAL A 88 8.43 -3.24 5.83
C VAL A 88 7.80 -4.16 6.89
N ILE A 89 6.61 -4.70 6.63
CA ILE A 89 5.96 -5.61 7.58
C ILE A 89 6.82 -6.86 7.84
N ARG A 90 7.41 -7.46 6.79
CA ARG A 90 8.28 -8.63 6.93
C ARG A 90 9.54 -8.32 7.73
N GLN A 91 10.15 -7.16 7.50
CA GLN A 91 11.33 -6.72 8.25
C GLN A 91 11.01 -6.52 9.73
N GLU A 92 9.83 -6.00 10.07
CA GLU A 92 9.43 -5.84 11.46
C GLU A 92 9.11 -7.18 12.14
N ILE A 93 8.43 -8.11 11.44
CA ILE A 93 8.15 -9.45 12.00
C ILE A 93 9.45 -10.24 12.23
N ALA A 94 10.44 -10.14 11.33
CA ALA A 94 11.68 -10.91 11.43
C ALA A 94 12.63 -10.42 12.55
N LYS A 95 12.33 -9.29 13.22
CA LYS A 95 13.11 -8.77 14.35
C LYS A 95 12.71 -9.37 15.70
N GLU A 96 11.60 -10.12 15.76
CA GLU A 96 11.15 -10.88 16.95
C GLU A 96 11.79 -12.28 17.01
#